data_AF-E1YJT9-F1
#
_entry.id   AF-E1YJT9-F1
#
_cell.length_a   1.000
_cell.length_b   1.000
_cell.length_c   1.000
_cell.angle_alpha   90.00
_cell.angle_beta   90.00
_cell.angle_gamma   90.00
#
_symmetry.space_group_name_H-M   'P 1'
#
loop_
_entity.id
_entity.type
_entity.pdbx_description
1 polymer ?
#
loop_
_entity_poly.entity_id
_entity_poly.type
_entity_poly.pdbx_seq_one_letter_code
_entity_poly.pdbx_strand_id
1 'polypeptide(L)'
;MNTALKQAYFQLPEELLNELRATVDEREQSRFVSGALRKELQRVRQLKAIDETFGCWCDGEHPELAKGVDRFVRSSRKSTRKNRTNVSSCD
;
A
#
# COMPACT_ATOMS: atom_id res chain seq x y z
N MET A 1 -17.96 -9.72 -3.89
CA MET A 1 -17.34 -9.92 -5.22
C MET A 1 -16.96 -11.39 -5.35
N ASN A 2 -17.62 -12.15 -6.23
CA ASN A 2 -17.28 -13.55 -6.46
C ASN A 2 -15.91 -13.62 -7.13
N THR A 3 -14.90 -14.07 -6.40
CA THR A 3 -13.58 -14.30 -6.95
C THR A 3 -13.56 -15.70 -7.55
N ALA A 4 -13.43 -15.79 -8.87
CA ALA A 4 -13.28 -17.08 -9.55
C ALA A 4 -11.99 -17.76 -9.09
N LEU A 5 -12.08 -18.96 -8.56
CA LEU A 5 -10.91 -19.76 -8.14
C LEU A 5 -10.30 -20.42 -9.37
N LYS A 6 -8.98 -20.28 -9.54
CA LYS A 6 -8.22 -20.91 -10.62
C LYS A 6 -7.07 -21.71 -10.01
N GLN A 7 -6.93 -22.97 -10.44
CA GLN A 7 -5.83 -23.83 -10.01
C GLN A 7 -4.54 -23.42 -10.69
N ALA A 8 -3.45 -23.37 -9.93
CA ALA A 8 -2.11 -23.09 -10.42
C ALA A 8 -1.21 -24.30 -10.15
N TYR A 9 -0.34 -24.60 -11.10
CA TYR A 9 0.66 -25.67 -10.98
C TYR A 9 1.98 -25.06 -10.53
N PHE A 10 2.31 -25.20 -9.26
CA PHE A 10 3.60 -24.82 -8.71
C PHE A 10 4.04 -25.87 -7.69
N GLN A 11 5.34 -26.10 -7.60
CA GLN A 11 5.91 -27.06 -6.65
C GLN A 11 6.20 -26.34 -5.33
N LEU A 12 5.84 -26.99 -4.23
CA LEU A 12 6.15 -26.56 -2.88
C LEU A 12 7.08 -27.60 -2.25
N PRO A 13 8.08 -27.19 -1.46
CA PRO A 13 8.87 -28.11 -0.67
C PRO A 13 7.97 -28.94 0.26
N GLU A 14 8.30 -30.23 0.41
CA GLU A 14 7.52 -31.15 1.22
C GLU A 14 7.51 -30.75 2.70
N GLU A 15 8.65 -30.31 3.22
CA GLU A 15 8.81 -29.81 4.60
C GLU A 15 7.83 -28.68 4.91
N LEU A 16 7.70 -27.71 4.00
CA LEU A 16 6.81 -26.55 4.14
C LEU A 16 5.33 -26.97 4.10
N LEU A 17 4.97 -27.94 3.25
CA LEU A 17 3.62 -28.47 3.19
C LEU A 17 3.24 -29.22 4.47
N ASN A 18 4.17 -29.97 5.05
CA ASN A 18 3.96 -30.68 6.30
C ASN A 18 3.76 -29.70 7.46
N GLU A 19 4.55 -28.63 7.52
CA GLU A 19 4.38 -27.55 8.51
C GLU A 19 3.02 -26.83 8.35
N LEU A 20 2.63 -26.53 7.12
CA LEU A 20 1.32 -25.92 6.82
C LEU A 20 0.18 -26.81 7.33
N ARG A 21 0.24 -28.11 7.06
CA ARG A 21 -0.78 -29.10 7.49
C ARG A 21 -0.81 -29.29 9.00
N ALA A 22 0.33 -29.19 9.67
CA ALA A 22 0.41 -29.28 11.13
C ALA A 22 -0.15 -28.03 11.83
N THR A 23 -0.05 -26.86 11.19
CA THR A 23 -0.38 -25.57 11.80
C THR A 23 -1.78 -25.07 11.45
N VAL A 24 -2.28 -25.39 10.23
CA VAL A 24 -3.51 -24.82 9.68
C VAL A 24 -4.46 -25.94 9.24
N ASP A 25 -5.71 -25.83 9.69
CA ASP A 25 -6.80 -26.72 9.30
C ASP A 25 -6.97 -26.79 7.77
N GLU A 26 -7.28 -27.99 7.26
CA GLU A 26 -7.36 -28.29 5.83
C GLU A 26 -8.27 -27.34 5.04
N ARG A 27 -9.36 -26.87 5.67
CA ARG A 27 -10.33 -25.95 5.06
C ARG A 27 -9.82 -24.50 4.96
N GLU A 28 -8.85 -24.12 5.79
CA GLU A 28 -8.30 -22.76 5.83
C GLU A 28 -6.97 -22.63 5.10
N GLN A 29 -6.33 -23.74 4.71
CA GLN A 29 -5.04 -23.75 4.01
C GLN A 29 -5.03 -22.87 2.75
N SER A 30 -6.06 -22.98 1.90
CA SER A 30 -6.17 -22.14 0.68
C SER A 30 -6.28 -20.64 1.01
N ARG A 31 -7.01 -20.29 2.07
CA ARG A 31 -7.15 -18.90 2.53
C ARG A 31 -5.83 -18.38 3.13
N PHE A 32 -5.12 -19.23 3.87
CA PHE A 32 -3.83 -18.89 4.45
C PHE A 32 -2.77 -18.65 3.37
N VAL A 33 -2.63 -19.58 2.43
CA VAL A 33 -1.65 -19.49 1.33
C VAL A 33 -1.93 -18.26 0.46
N SER A 34 -3.20 -18.01 0.11
CA SER A 34 -3.56 -16.81 -0.67
C SER A 34 -3.30 -15.52 0.10
N GLY A 35 -3.52 -15.50 1.43
CA GLY A 35 -3.18 -14.37 2.29
C GLY A 35 -1.67 -14.10 2.36
N ALA A 36 -0.87 -15.15 2.55
CA ALA A 36 0.59 -15.05 2.57
C ALA A 36 1.15 -14.56 1.23
N LEU A 37 0.69 -15.14 0.11
CA LEU A 37 1.07 -14.71 -1.24
C LEU A 37 0.70 -13.24 -1.50
N ARG A 38 -0.50 -12.80 -1.10
CA ARG A 38 -0.90 -11.40 -1.26
C ARG A 38 0.03 -10.46 -0.49
N LYS A 39 0.37 -10.81 0.76
CA LYS A 39 1.26 -10.00 1.60
C LYS A 39 2.65 -9.90 0.97
N GLU A 40 3.19 -11.01 0.47
CA GLU A 40 4.53 -11.02 -0.11
C GLU A 40 4.58 -10.29 -1.45
N LEU A 41 3.57 -10.46 -2.30
CA LEU A 41 3.46 -9.67 -3.54
C LEU A 41 3.33 -8.18 -3.25
N GLN A 42 2.60 -7.80 -2.20
CA GLN A 42 2.49 -6.41 -1.78
C GLN A 42 3.83 -5.86 -1.30
N ARG A 43 4.59 -6.63 -0.51
CA ARG A 43 5.94 -6.27 -0.07
C ARG A 43 6.87 -6.03 -1.26
N VAL A 44 6.91 -6.96 -2.21
CA VAL A 44 7.74 -6.82 -3.43
C VAL A 44 7.34 -5.60 -4.25
N ARG A 45 6.03 -5.34 -4.41
CA ARG A 45 5.55 -4.14 -5.10
C ARG A 45 5.96 -2.85 -4.40
N GLN A 46 5.90 -2.82 -3.07
CA GLN A 46 6.32 -1.66 -2.29
C GLN A 46 7.82 -1.40 -2.43
N LEU A 47 8.64 -2.45 -2.35
CA LEU A 47 10.09 -2.32 -2.54
C LEU A 47 10.41 -1.78 -3.93
N LYS A 48 9.80 -2.35 -4.97
CA LYS A 48 9.93 -1.84 -6.35
C LYS A 48 9.50 -0.38 -6.47
N ALA A 49 8.37 -0.01 -5.88
CA ALA A 49 7.91 1.37 -5.92
C ALA A 49 8.89 2.30 -5.21
N ILE A 50 9.45 1.90 -4.07
CA ILE A 50 10.49 2.68 -3.38
C ILE A 50 11.71 2.83 -4.28
N ASP A 51 12.21 1.75 -4.87
CA ASP A 51 13.39 1.78 -5.74
C ASP A 51 13.15 2.64 -6.99
N GLU A 52 11.98 2.51 -7.62
CA GLU A 52 11.58 3.27 -8.80
C GLU A 52 11.34 4.75 -8.50
N THR A 53 10.81 5.08 -7.33
CA THR A 53 10.51 6.47 -6.93
C THR A 53 11.67 7.15 -6.21
N PHE A 54 12.73 6.40 -5.88
CA PHE A 54 13.92 6.93 -5.24
C PHE A 54 14.60 7.95 -6.17
N GLY A 55 14.54 9.23 -5.78
CA GLY A 55 15.10 10.33 -6.57
C GLY A 55 14.13 10.93 -7.61
N CYS A 56 12.90 10.41 -7.75
CA CYS A 56 11.88 11.05 -8.59
C CYS A 56 11.43 12.41 -8.04
N TRP A 57 11.60 12.65 -6.73
CA TRP A 57 11.28 13.95 -6.13
C TRP A 57 12.50 14.87 -6.17
N CYS A 58 12.75 15.51 -7.31
CA CYS A 58 13.80 16.52 -7.44
C CYS A 58 13.25 17.92 -7.11
N ASP A 59 14.03 18.75 -6.40
CA ASP A 59 13.66 20.14 -6.04
C ASP A 59 13.34 21.02 -7.27
N GLY A 60 13.85 20.66 -8.45
CA GLY A 60 13.61 21.34 -9.70
C GLY A 60 12.20 21.14 -10.30
N GLU A 61 11.50 20.06 -9.95
CA GLU A 61 10.16 19.76 -10.49
C GLU A 61 9.02 20.40 -9.68
N HIS A 62 9.32 20.92 -8.49
CA HIS A 62 8.32 21.42 -7.53
C HIS A 62 8.65 22.81 -6.98
N PRO A 63 8.43 23.88 -7.77
CA PRO A 63 8.68 25.26 -7.33
C PRO A 63 7.86 25.66 -6.09
N GLU A 64 6.72 25.01 -5.85
CA GLU A 64 5.87 25.18 -4.67
C GLU A 64 6.51 24.67 -3.37
N LEU A 65 7.48 23.76 -3.47
CA LEU A 65 8.22 23.19 -2.34
C LEU A 65 9.62 23.79 -2.17
N ALA A 66 10.07 24.63 -3.12
CA ALA A 66 11.38 25.28 -3.09
C ALA A 66 11.66 26.10 -1.82
N LYS A 67 10.61 26.56 -1.12
CA LYS A 67 10.72 27.32 0.15
C LYS A 67 10.63 26.44 1.39
N GLY A 68 10.76 25.12 1.22
CA GLY A 68 10.66 24.11 2.25
C GLY A 68 9.25 23.53 2.40
N VAL A 69 9.20 22.20 2.62
CA VAL A 69 7.97 21.42 2.81
C VAL A 69 7.11 21.97 3.96
N ASP A 70 7.74 22.43 5.05
CA ASP A 70 7.04 22.99 6.21
C ASP A 70 6.18 24.21 5.86
N ARG A 71 6.70 25.07 4.97
CA ARG A 71 5.98 26.27 4.55
C ARG A 71 4.78 25.91 3.69
N PHE A 72 4.95 24.96 2.78
CA PHE A 72 3.89 24.44 1.93
C PHE A 72 2.78 23.78 2.75
N VAL A 73 3.12 22.91 3.70
CA VAL A 73 2.13 22.27 4.59
C VAL A 73 1.37 23.31 5.41
N ARG A 74 2.06 24.34 5.91
CA ARG A 74 1.41 25.46 6.64
C ARG A 74 0.45 26.25 5.75
N SER A 75 0.81 26.57 4.50
CA SER A 75 -0.09 27.27 3.58
C SER A 75 -1.31 26.40 3.22
N SER A 76 -1.12 25.11 2.96
CA SER A 76 -2.20 24.18 2.64
C SER A 76 -3.20 24.07 3.80
N ARG A 77 -2.72 23.92 5.04
CA ARG A 77 -3.58 23.90 6.24
C ARG A 77 -4.33 25.22 6.45
N LYS A 78 -3.73 26.37 6.15
CA LYS A 78 -4.40 27.68 6.22
C LYS A 78 -5.50 27.82 5.17
N SER A 79 -5.25 27.36 3.94
CA SER A 79 -6.23 27.36 2.85
C SER A 79 -7.47 26.52 3.19
N THR A 80 -7.27 25.28 3.68
CA THR A 80 -8.38 24.40 4.09
C THR A 80 -9.20 24.99 5.24
N ARG A 81 -8.57 25.66 6.21
CA ARG A 81 -9.28 26.34 7.32
C ARG A 81 -10.11 27.53 6.83
N LYS A 82 -9.59 28.33 5.90
CA LYS A 82 -10.31 29.47 5.30
C LYS A 82 -11.57 29.02 4.54
N ASN A 83 -11.51 27.87 3.89
CA ASN A 83 -12.67 27.30 3.20
C ASN A 83 -13.74 26.79 4.18
N ARG A 84 -13.36 26.24 5.35
CA ARG A 84 -14.33 25.81 6.37
C ARG A 84 -15.05 26.99 7.02
N THR A 85 -14.37 28.12 7.23
CA THR A 85 -15.01 29.33 7.77
C THR A 85 -15.94 29.99 6.76
N ASN A 86 -15.61 29.95 5.46
CA ASN A 86 -16.47 30.49 4.41
C ASN A 86 -17.73 29.63 4.17
N VAL A 87 -17.67 28.32 4.39
CA VAL A 87 -18.85 27.42 4.35
C VAL A 87 -19.75 27.61 5.59
N SER A 88 -19.19 28.09 6.71
CA SER A 88 -19.92 28.39 7.95
C SER A 88 -20.55 29.80 7.98
N SER A 89 -20.31 30.64 6.97
CA SER A 89 -20.88 32.00 6.88
C SER A 89 -22.16 32.06 6.04
N CYS A 90 -22.67 30.90 5.60
CA CYS A 90 -23.99 30.75 5.00
C CYS A 90 -24.92 30.09 6.02
N ASP A 91 -25.26 30.83 7.07
CA ASP A 91 -26.45 30.64 7.93
C ASP A 91 -27.03 32.03 8.22
#